data_AF-A0A3D3AEJ7-F1
#
_entry.id   AF-A0A3D3AEJ7-F1
#
_cell.length_a   1.000
_cell.length_b   1.000
_cell.length_c   1.000
_cell.angle_alpha   90.00
_cell.angle_beta   90.00
_cell.angle_gamma   90.00
#
_symmetry.space_group_name_H-M   'P 1'
#
loop_
_entity.id
_entity.type
_entity.pdbx_description
1 polymer ?
#
loop_
_entity_poly.entity_id
_entity_poly.type
_entity_poly.pdbx_seq_one_letter_code
_entity_poly.pdbx_strand_id
1 'polypeptide(L)'
;IGRISAINATTLKVTFNKPVDTKKAAFVVKNAYLPVDVKAQFAEDAKSVTLTAENNFIAGDYTVTVKGLTETDLVSSLKIDAQKLASFTIKTTQLLAKPGAQDFIYEAVDQYGEAFNYASSNFYTTAYNVTTPANTATVSLNGNKMS
;
A
#
# COMPACT_ATOMS: atom_id res chain seq x y z
N ILE A 1 -1.83 -24.20 -1.48
CA ILE A 1 -2.12 -22.76 -1.77
C ILE A 1 -1.61 -22.49 -3.19
N GLY A 2 -2.34 -21.70 -3.98
CA GLY A 2 -1.91 -21.28 -5.31
C GLY A 2 -0.87 -20.16 -5.25
N ARG A 3 -1.20 -19.07 -4.55
CA ARG A 3 -0.30 -17.92 -4.34
C ARG A 3 -0.77 -17.07 -3.16
N ILE A 4 0.17 -16.40 -2.51
CA ILE A 4 -0.09 -15.30 -1.58
C ILE A 4 0.54 -14.01 -2.12
N SER A 5 -0.16 -12.89 -1.94
CA SER A 5 0.33 -11.56 -2.28
C SER A 5 -0.23 -10.50 -1.31
N ALA A 6 0.50 -9.41 -1.10
CA ALA A 6 -0.07 -8.20 -0.52
C ALA A 6 -0.96 -7.49 -1.57
N ILE A 7 -2.14 -7.04 -1.16
CA ILE A 7 -3.00 -6.15 -1.96
C ILE A 7 -2.63 -4.70 -1.63
N ASN A 8 -2.56 -4.40 -0.34
CA ASN A 8 -2.15 -3.12 0.21
C ASN A 8 -1.50 -3.36 1.59
N ALA A 9 -1.18 -2.30 2.31
CA ALA A 9 -0.46 -2.39 3.57
C ALA A 9 -1.20 -3.15 4.69
N THR A 10 -2.53 -3.31 4.61
CA THR A 10 -3.34 -4.00 5.65
C THR A 10 -3.94 -5.31 5.16
N THR A 11 -3.85 -5.63 3.87
CA THR A 11 -4.58 -6.75 3.28
C THR A 11 -3.69 -7.69 2.47
N LEU A 12 -3.76 -8.98 2.77
CA LEU A 12 -3.18 -10.05 1.98
C LEU A 12 -4.27 -10.78 1.19
N LYS A 13 -3.91 -11.28 0.00
CA LYS A 13 -4.74 -12.20 -0.79
C LYS A 13 -4.11 -13.58 -0.75
N VAL A 14 -4.88 -14.59 -0.39
CA VAL A 14 -4.53 -16.00 -0.60
C VAL A 14 -5.42 -16.55 -1.72
N THR A 15 -4.81 -17.21 -2.69
CA THR A 15 -5.51 -17.85 -3.80
C THR A 15 -5.36 -19.36 -3.73
N PHE A 16 -6.37 -20.08 -4.22
CA PHE A 16 -6.44 -21.52 -4.26
C PHE A 16 -6.64 -21.98 -5.71
N ASN A 17 -6.00 -23.10 -6.08
CA ASN A 17 -6.09 -23.63 -7.45
C ASN A 17 -7.49 -24.17 -7.80
N LYS A 18 -8.33 -24.40 -6.79
CA LYS A 18 -9.71 -24.87 -6.88
C LYS A 18 -10.53 -24.27 -5.73
N PRO A 19 -11.87 -24.22 -5.84
CA PRO A 19 -12.72 -23.80 -4.73
C PRO A 19 -12.46 -24.62 -3.46
N VAL A 20 -12.51 -23.98 -2.29
CA VAL A 20 -12.25 -24.62 -0.98
C VAL A 20 -13.48 -24.62 -0.08
N ASP A 21 -13.51 -25.54 0.89
CA ASP A 21 -14.55 -25.57 1.93
C ASP A 21 -14.30 -24.44 2.94
N THR A 22 -15.04 -23.34 2.78
CA THR A 22 -14.86 -22.12 3.58
C THR A 22 -15.20 -22.30 5.05
N LYS A 23 -16.01 -23.33 5.40
CA LYS A 23 -16.38 -23.61 6.79
C LYS A 23 -15.29 -24.38 7.55
N LYS A 24 -14.40 -25.05 6.82
CA LYS A 24 -13.29 -25.83 7.41
C LYS A 24 -11.97 -25.06 7.43
N ALA A 25 -11.81 -24.09 6.54
CA ALA A 25 -10.57 -23.33 6.43
C ALA A 25 -10.32 -22.49 7.68
N ALA A 26 -9.16 -22.70 8.31
CA ALA A 26 -8.66 -21.84 9.38
C ALA A 26 -7.31 -21.22 8.98
N PHE A 27 -7.12 -19.94 9.30
CA PHE A 27 -5.94 -19.17 8.91
C PHE A 27 -5.10 -18.82 10.13
N VAL A 28 -3.80 -19.07 10.03
CA VAL A 28 -2.80 -18.60 10.99
C VAL A 28 -1.78 -17.77 10.23
N VAL A 29 -1.63 -16.51 10.61
CA VAL A 29 -0.65 -15.59 10.02
C VAL A 29 0.41 -15.28 11.07
N LYS A 30 1.68 -15.35 10.66
CA LYS A 30 2.80 -14.96 11.51
C LYS A 30 3.77 -14.05 10.76
N ASN A 31 4.33 -13.06 11.46
CA ASN A 31 5.56 -12.37 11.06
C ASN A 31 6.72 -13.03 11.82
N ALA A 32 7.58 -13.74 11.10
CA ALA A 32 8.50 -14.71 11.69
C ALA A 32 7.77 -15.66 12.66
N TYR A 33 7.92 -15.46 13.97
CA TYR A 33 7.28 -16.28 15.02
C TYR A 33 6.09 -15.61 15.70
N LEU A 34 5.90 -14.30 15.49
CA LEU A 34 4.87 -13.51 16.14
C LEU A 34 3.54 -13.67 15.42
N PRO A 35 2.44 -14.00 16.14
CA PRO A 35 1.11 -14.07 15.53
C PRO A 35 0.65 -12.69 15.07
N VAL A 36 -0.11 -12.66 13.98
CA VAL A 36 -0.75 -11.45 13.46
C VAL A 36 -2.22 -11.71 13.28
N ASP A 37 -3.03 -10.93 13.98
CA ASP A 37 -4.49 -11.04 13.94
C ASP A 37 -5.02 -10.50 12.62
N VAL A 38 -5.83 -11.33 11.96
CA VAL A 38 -6.44 -11.01 10.67
C VAL A 38 -7.89 -11.49 10.62
N LYS A 39 -8.73 -10.75 9.90
CA LYS A 39 -10.07 -11.18 9.53
C LYS A 39 -10.04 -11.79 8.13
N ALA A 40 -10.60 -12.98 8.00
CA ALA A 40 -10.69 -13.70 6.73
C ALA A 40 -12.05 -13.44 6.06
N GLN A 41 -12.04 -13.06 4.79
CA GLN A 41 -13.24 -12.95 3.96
C GLN A 41 -13.03 -13.68 2.63
N PHE A 42 -13.79 -14.76 2.43
CA PHE A 42 -13.75 -15.52 1.18
C PHE A 42 -14.45 -14.77 0.05
N ALA A 43 -13.90 -14.89 -1.15
CA ALA A 43 -14.61 -14.54 -2.38
C ALA A 43 -15.75 -15.53 -2.64
N GLU A 44 -16.76 -15.09 -3.42
CA GLU A 44 -17.94 -15.90 -3.74
C GLU A 44 -17.59 -17.23 -4.44
N ASP A 45 -16.55 -17.22 -5.28
CA ASP A 45 -16.08 -18.41 -6.00
C ASP A 45 -15.32 -19.40 -5.11
N ALA A 46 -15.08 -19.05 -3.84
CA ALA A 46 -14.27 -19.78 -2.87
C ALA A 46 -12.85 -20.14 -3.36
N LYS A 47 -12.32 -19.44 -4.37
CA LYS A 47 -10.96 -19.61 -4.88
C LYS A 47 -9.99 -18.58 -4.33
N SER A 48 -10.47 -17.61 -3.58
CA SER A 48 -9.60 -16.68 -2.87
C SER A 48 -10.20 -16.20 -1.55
N VAL A 49 -9.33 -15.67 -0.70
CA VAL A 49 -9.67 -15.06 0.57
C VAL A 49 -8.79 -13.83 0.78
N THR A 50 -9.38 -12.77 1.31
CA THR A 50 -8.65 -11.61 1.83
C THR A 50 -8.43 -11.79 3.32
N LEU A 51 -7.20 -11.53 3.77
CA LEU A 51 -6.81 -11.51 5.18
C LEU A 51 -6.47 -10.07 5.54
N THR A 52 -7.35 -9.41 6.30
CA THR A 52 -7.22 -7.99 6.65
C THR A 52 -6.80 -7.84 8.12
N ALA A 53 -5.70 -7.15 8.35
CA ALA A 53 -5.26 -6.72 9.68
C ALA A 53 -5.87 -5.36 10.05
N GLU A 54 -5.93 -5.07 11.34
CA GLU A 54 -6.39 -3.76 11.85
C GLU A 54 -5.39 -2.64 11.54
N ASN A 55 -4.09 -2.95 11.61
CA ASN A 55 -2.99 -2.04 11.36
C ASN A 55 -2.18 -2.50 10.13
N ASN A 56 -1.35 -1.60 9.60
CA ASN A 56 -0.41 -1.96 8.54
C ASN A 56 0.49 -3.12 8.98
N PHE A 57 0.71 -4.07 8.09
CA PHE A 57 1.72 -5.09 8.27
C PHE A 57 3.10 -4.42 8.37
N ILE A 58 3.85 -4.82 9.40
CA ILE A 58 5.23 -4.39 9.58
C ILE A 58 6.07 -5.06 8.50
N ALA A 59 7.11 -4.38 7.99
CA ALA A 59 8.03 -4.99 7.05
C ALA A 59 8.66 -6.27 7.63
N GLY A 60 8.69 -7.34 6.85
CA GLY A 60 9.20 -8.63 7.31
C GLY A 60 8.73 -9.82 6.49
N ASP A 61 9.12 -11.01 6.94
CA ASP A 61 8.76 -12.28 6.31
C ASP A 61 7.53 -12.86 7.00
N TYR A 62 6.45 -12.95 6.23
CA TYR A 62 5.17 -13.45 6.67
C TYR A 62 4.97 -14.88 6.23
N THR A 63 4.44 -15.70 7.13
CA THR A 63 3.99 -17.06 6.83
C THR A 63 2.50 -17.16 7.10
N VAL A 64 1.76 -17.66 6.12
CA VAL A 64 0.34 -17.97 6.24
C VAL A 64 0.18 -19.48 6.18
N THR A 65 -0.47 -20.02 7.19
CA THR A 65 -0.84 -21.43 7.28
C THR A 65 -2.36 -21.55 7.17
N VAL A 66 -2.81 -22.39 6.25
CA VAL A 66 -4.23 -22.73 6.05
C VAL A 66 -4.45 -24.17 6.48
N LYS A 67 -5.32 -24.36 7.47
CA LYS A 67 -5.63 -25.66 8.08
C LYS A 67 -7.02 -26.14 7.69
N GLY A 68 -7.27 -27.44 7.88
CA GLY A 68 -8.60 -28.04 7.75
C GLY A 68 -9.09 -28.30 6.32
N LEU A 69 -8.32 -27.90 5.30
CA LEU A 69 -8.64 -28.14 3.89
C LEU A 69 -8.08 -29.47 3.35
N THR A 70 -6.98 -29.94 3.92
CA THR A 70 -6.25 -31.16 3.57
C THR A 70 -5.73 -31.82 4.84
N GLU A 71 -5.23 -33.06 4.75
CA GLU A 71 -4.61 -33.75 5.88
C GLU A 71 -3.37 -33.01 6.40
N THR A 72 -2.61 -32.40 5.49
CA THR A 72 -1.46 -31.57 5.81
C THR A 72 -1.82 -30.09 5.73
N ASP A 73 -1.28 -29.29 6.64
CA ASP A 73 -1.44 -27.84 6.63
C ASP A 73 -0.82 -27.25 5.35
N LEU A 74 -1.53 -26.34 4.69
CA LEU A 74 -1.02 -25.63 3.53
C LEU A 74 -0.26 -24.38 4.00
N VAL A 75 1.02 -24.29 3.67
CA VAL A 75 1.89 -23.18 4.12
C VAL A 75 2.40 -22.42 2.90
N SER A 76 2.43 -21.10 3.00
CA SER A 76 3.09 -20.24 2.03
C SER A 76 3.58 -18.96 2.72
N SER A 77 4.66 -18.41 2.20
CA SER A 77 5.29 -17.21 2.76
C SER A 77 5.33 -16.08 1.74
N LEU A 78 5.34 -14.84 2.23
CA LEU A 78 5.64 -13.66 1.44
C LEU A 78 6.52 -12.71 2.23
N LYS A 79 7.29 -11.89 1.53
CA LYS A 79 7.95 -10.74 2.14
C LYS A 79 7.09 -9.49 1.96
N ILE A 80 6.85 -8.77 3.04
CA ILE A 80 6.21 -7.46 3.02
C ILE A 80 7.33 -6.43 3.19
N ASP A 81 7.44 -5.51 2.23
CA ASP A 81 8.35 -4.38 2.33
C ASP A 81 7.67 -3.21 3.03
N ALA A 82 8.47 -2.38 3.69
CA ALA A 82 7.98 -1.12 4.26
C ALA A 82 7.32 -0.28 3.16
N GLN A 83 6.22 0.41 3.49
CA GLN A 83 5.60 1.36 2.57
C GLN A 83 6.62 2.39 2.12
N LYS A 84 6.69 2.61 0.81
CA LYS A 84 7.60 3.56 0.17
C LYS A 84 6.90 4.25 -0.97
N LEU A 85 7.28 5.51 -1.19
CA LEU A 85 6.83 6.27 -2.35
C LEU A 85 7.26 5.56 -3.64
N ALA A 86 6.30 5.24 -4.50
CA ALA A 86 6.53 4.59 -5.79
C ALA A 86 6.36 5.56 -6.96
N SER A 87 5.40 6.49 -6.88
CA SER A 87 5.21 7.52 -7.89
C SER A 87 4.83 8.85 -7.24
N PHE A 88 5.36 9.93 -7.82
CA PHE A 88 5.06 11.31 -7.47
C PHE A 88 4.76 12.08 -8.75
N THR A 89 3.51 12.52 -8.92
CA THR A 89 3.06 13.22 -10.12
C THR A 89 2.55 14.60 -9.76
N ILE A 90 3.16 15.65 -10.31
CA ILE A 90 2.63 17.01 -10.22
C ILE A 90 1.43 17.13 -11.16
N LYS A 91 0.26 17.49 -10.61
CA LYS A 91 -0.99 17.70 -11.36
C LYS A 91 -1.21 19.17 -11.71
N THR A 92 -0.58 20.10 -10.98
CA THR A 92 -0.63 21.52 -11.32
C THR A 92 0.03 21.77 -12.69
N THR A 93 -0.73 22.39 -13.60
CA THR A 93 -0.28 22.74 -14.94
C THR A 93 0.09 24.22 -15.09
N GLN A 94 -0.35 25.08 -14.17
CA GLN A 94 -0.10 26.51 -14.18
C GLN A 94 0.13 27.05 -12.76
N LEU A 95 1.06 27.99 -12.63
CA LEU A 95 1.30 28.77 -11.42
C LEU A 95 1.02 30.25 -11.70
N LEU A 96 0.54 31.00 -10.71
CA LEU A 96 0.33 32.43 -10.85
C LEU A 96 1.68 33.16 -10.85
N ALA A 97 1.85 34.18 -11.68
CA ALA A 97 3.07 34.99 -11.70
C ALA A 97 3.02 36.07 -10.60
N LYS A 98 3.08 35.68 -9.33
CA LYS A 98 3.08 36.60 -8.18
C LYS A 98 4.15 36.23 -7.13
N PRO A 99 4.65 37.21 -6.35
CA PRO A 99 5.55 36.94 -5.23
C PRO A 99 4.88 36.09 -4.15
N GLY A 100 5.66 35.21 -3.51
CA GLY A 100 5.23 34.37 -2.38
C GLY A 100 4.99 32.91 -2.72
N ALA A 101 4.84 32.09 -1.68
CA ALA A 101 4.66 30.65 -1.80
C ALA A 101 3.31 30.30 -2.44
N GLN A 102 3.30 29.34 -3.37
CA GLN A 102 2.06 28.79 -3.95
C GLN A 102 1.95 27.30 -3.68
N ASP A 103 0.72 26.86 -3.41
CA ASP A 103 0.41 25.43 -3.33
C ASP A 103 0.32 24.86 -4.75
N PHE A 104 0.75 23.61 -4.90
CA PHE A 104 0.53 22.82 -6.11
C PHE A 104 -0.11 21.50 -5.74
N ILE A 105 -0.91 21.00 -6.66
CA ILE A 105 -1.58 19.71 -6.56
C ILE A 105 -0.61 18.66 -7.07
N TYR A 106 -0.45 17.60 -6.29
CA TYR A 106 0.32 16.43 -6.65
C TYR A 106 -0.43 15.18 -6.22
N GLU A 107 0.01 14.05 -6.76
CA GLU A 107 -0.43 12.71 -6.38
C GLU A 107 0.82 11.92 -6.02
N ALA A 108 0.89 11.48 -4.77
CA ALA A 108 1.93 10.61 -4.25
C ALA A 108 1.32 9.25 -3.94
N VAL A 109 1.80 8.19 -4.58
CA VAL A 109 1.30 6.82 -4.39
C VAL A 109 2.41 5.86 -3.98
N ASP A 110 2.05 4.89 -3.16
CA ASP A 110 2.96 3.87 -2.64
C ASP A 110 3.10 2.68 -3.61
N GLN A 111 3.90 1.67 -3.24
CA GLN A 111 4.13 0.49 -4.08
C GLN A 111 2.87 -0.38 -4.32
N TYR A 112 1.80 -0.13 -3.58
CA TYR A 112 0.52 -0.83 -3.69
C TYR A 112 -0.51 -0.01 -4.49
N GLY A 113 -0.14 1.21 -4.92
CA GLY A 113 -1.04 2.13 -5.62
C GLY A 113 -1.95 2.94 -4.70
N GLU A 114 -1.70 2.91 -3.39
CA GLU A 114 -2.47 3.66 -2.39
C GLU A 114 -1.83 5.05 -2.16
N ALA A 115 -2.61 5.99 -1.65
CA ALA A 115 -2.10 7.32 -1.32
C ALA A 115 -0.96 7.24 -0.30
N PHE A 116 0.21 7.79 -0.65
CA PHE A 116 1.38 7.77 0.22
C PHE A 116 1.38 9.01 1.11
N ASN A 117 1.18 8.79 2.42
CA ASN A 117 1.29 9.86 3.41
C ASN A 117 2.75 10.11 3.77
N TYR A 118 3.15 11.37 3.77
CA TYR A 118 4.49 11.80 4.14
C TYR A 118 4.45 13.08 4.97
N ALA A 119 5.48 13.27 5.80
CA ALA A 119 5.68 14.55 6.47
C ALA A 119 6.20 15.56 5.44
N SER A 120 5.58 16.74 5.36
CA SER A 120 6.02 17.81 4.45
C SER A 120 7.48 18.23 4.67
N SER A 121 8.02 18.00 5.88
CA SER A 121 9.43 18.18 6.22
C SER A 121 10.39 17.23 5.49
N ASN A 122 9.90 16.15 4.89
CA ASN A 122 10.72 15.18 4.17
C ASN A 122 11.08 15.63 2.75
N PHE A 123 10.55 16.76 2.30
CA PHE A 123 10.70 17.25 0.94
C PHE A 123 11.07 18.73 0.94
N TYR A 124 11.85 19.13 -0.06
CA TYR A 124 12.13 20.52 -0.38
C TYR A 124 11.62 20.81 -1.79
N THR A 125 10.90 21.91 -1.96
CA THR A 125 10.34 22.33 -3.25
C THR A 125 10.93 23.66 -3.71
N THR A 126 11.43 23.64 -4.94
CA THR A 126 11.89 24.83 -5.67
C THR A 126 11.27 24.84 -7.05
N ALA A 127 10.66 25.97 -7.44
CA ALA A 127 10.22 26.19 -8.81
C ALA A 127 11.02 27.33 -9.43
N TYR A 128 11.40 27.16 -10.70
CA TYR A 128 12.11 28.14 -11.49
C TYR A 128 11.37 28.38 -12.79
N ASN A 129 11.33 29.64 -13.21
CA ASN A 129 10.81 30.01 -14.52
C ASN A 129 11.90 29.76 -15.58
N VAL A 130 11.66 28.82 -16.50
CA VAL A 130 12.61 28.44 -17.56
C VAL A 130 12.65 29.41 -18.74
N THR A 131 11.66 30.31 -18.86
CA THR A 131 11.58 31.30 -19.95
C THR A 131 12.00 32.69 -19.50
N THR A 132 11.94 32.99 -18.19
CA THR A 132 12.38 34.27 -17.62
C THR A 132 13.10 34.03 -16.28
N PRO A 133 14.45 33.90 -16.28
CA PRO A 133 15.22 33.51 -15.09
C PRO A 133 15.08 34.44 -13.88
N ALA A 134 14.58 35.66 -14.07
CA ALA A 134 14.47 36.68 -13.02
C ALA A 134 13.29 36.47 -12.03
N ASN A 135 12.36 35.57 -12.33
CA ASN A 135 11.17 35.35 -11.49
C ASN A 135 11.19 33.96 -10.85
N THR A 136 11.73 33.86 -9.65
CA THR A 136 11.61 32.66 -8.81
C THR A 136 10.28 32.70 -8.05
N ALA A 137 9.47 31.65 -8.15
CA ALA A 137 8.33 31.44 -7.27
C ALA A 137 8.71 30.41 -6.20
N THR A 138 8.47 30.72 -4.93
CA THR A 138 8.51 29.70 -3.88
C THR A 138 7.26 28.85 -3.98
N VAL A 139 7.41 27.55 -3.70
CA VAL A 139 6.31 26.58 -3.80
C VAL A 139 6.23 25.85 -2.46
N SER A 140 5.02 25.74 -1.92
CA SER A 140 4.75 25.04 -0.66
C SER A 140 4.15 23.65 -0.92
N LEU A 141 4.52 22.68 -0.08
CA LEU A 141 3.95 21.32 -0.04
C LEU A 141 2.79 21.22 0.95
N ASN A 142 2.09 22.32 1.22
CA ASN A 142 0.94 22.33 2.11
C ASN A 142 -0.29 21.77 1.39
N GLY A 143 -0.36 20.45 1.32
CA GLY A 143 -1.59 19.79 0.91
C GLY A 143 -1.32 18.61 0.01
N ASN A 144 -1.31 17.43 0.61
CA ASN A 144 -1.92 16.31 -0.07
C ASN A 144 -3.44 16.62 -0.12
N LYS A 145 -3.85 17.55 -0.97
CA LYS A 145 -5.27 17.75 -1.26
C LYS A 145 -5.58 16.79 -2.38
N MET A 146 -5.80 15.52 -1.98
CA MET A 146 -6.57 14.62 -2.82
C MET A 146 -7.90 15.34 -3.11
N SER A 147 -8.14 15.62 -4.39
CA SER A 147 -9.41 16.20 -4.82
C SER A 147 -10.52 15.17 -4.76
#